data_AF-A0A519ZL36-F1
#
_entry.id   AF-A0A519ZL36-F1
#
_cell.length_a   1.000
_cell.length_b   1.000
_cell.length_c   1.000
_cell.angle_alpha   90.00
_cell.angle_beta   90.00
_cell.angle_gamma   90.00
#
_symmetry.space_group_name_H-M   'P 1'
#
loop_
_entity.id
_entity.type
_entity.pdbx_description
1 polymer ?
#
loop_
_entity_poly.entity_id
_entity_poly.type
_entity_poly.pdbx_seq_one_letter_code
_entity_poly.pdbx_strand_id
1 'polypeptide(L)'
;QTGLSRAYPIPSRIALTTAERDATNRYFEKDGQLLTKAVFNSPRALIRQASIVTPGMVYGYGVIVAKSQVIKDQATRVAEDQLYGQIEQQQAAIRRLQLLSPALLLQEVLAALAGTHWHQFNAFSRDVDAFRLRTQQFFYPKMALESTYRTFTVADAAAIPQFRPQVYADYGWLHLGQALALYAGVVLGLGLVGYRKLLYASR
;
A
#
# COMPACT_ATOMS: atom_id res chain seq x y z
N GLN A 1 8.81 -23.73 0.83
CA GLN A 1 8.06 -22.56 0.31
C GLN A 1 7.60 -22.69 -1.15
N THR A 2 7.96 -23.72 -1.91
CA THR A 2 7.81 -23.76 -3.39
C THR A 2 6.41 -24.01 -3.95
N GLY A 3 5.46 -24.56 -3.19
CA GLY A 3 4.09 -24.85 -3.68
C GLY A 3 3.15 -23.64 -3.69
N LEU A 4 3.13 -22.86 -2.60
CA LEU A 4 2.26 -21.68 -2.46
C LEU A 4 2.67 -20.52 -3.36
N SER A 5 3.98 -20.28 -3.49
CA SER A 5 4.52 -19.26 -4.39
C SER A 5 4.21 -19.55 -5.87
N ARG A 6 3.93 -20.81 -6.22
CA ARG A 6 3.53 -21.24 -7.57
C ARG A 6 2.03 -21.11 -7.81
N ALA A 7 1.22 -21.33 -6.78
CA ALA A 7 -0.24 -21.18 -6.84
C ALA A 7 -0.69 -19.71 -6.80
N TYR A 8 0.06 -18.87 -6.08
CA TYR A 8 -0.21 -17.44 -5.94
C TYR A 8 1.10 -16.66 -6.11
N PRO A 9 1.59 -16.41 -7.33
CA PRO A 9 2.86 -15.71 -7.51
C PRO A 9 2.76 -14.27 -6.99
N ILE A 10 3.52 -13.91 -5.95
CA ILE A 10 3.68 -12.50 -5.58
C ILE A 10 4.68 -11.89 -6.57
N PRO A 11 4.28 -10.91 -7.41
CA PRO A 11 5.22 -10.22 -8.27
C PRO A 11 6.27 -9.49 -7.42
N SER A 12 7.53 -9.50 -7.89
CA SER A 12 8.62 -8.82 -7.19
C SER A 12 8.38 -7.30 -7.12
N ARG A 13 8.96 -6.62 -6.12
CA ARG A 13 8.91 -5.14 -6.03
C ARG A 13 9.38 -4.44 -7.31
N ILE A 14 10.33 -5.06 -8.02
CA ILE A 14 10.82 -4.58 -9.31
C ILE A 14 9.72 -4.69 -10.36
N ALA A 15 9.03 -5.83 -10.45
CA ALA A 15 7.90 -6.01 -11.36
C ALA A 15 6.77 -5.00 -11.07
N LEU A 16 6.54 -4.67 -9.80
CA LEU A 16 5.54 -3.68 -9.37
C LEU A 16 5.90 -2.26 -9.84
N THR A 17 7.13 -1.82 -9.55
CA THR A 17 7.63 -0.50 -9.98
C THR A 17 7.62 -0.40 -11.51
N THR A 18 7.93 -1.49 -12.21
CA THR A 18 7.85 -1.56 -13.68
C THR A 18 6.41 -1.48 -14.17
N ALA A 19 5.47 -2.21 -13.56
CA ALA A 19 4.06 -2.18 -13.94
C ALA A 19 3.44 -0.78 -13.70
N GLU A 20 3.76 -0.12 -12.60
CA GLU A 20 3.37 1.27 -12.34
C GLU A 20 3.94 2.22 -13.38
N ARG A 21 5.24 2.09 -13.68
CA ARG A 21 5.91 2.90 -14.70
C ARG A 21 5.30 2.69 -16.07
N ASP A 22 5.01 1.45 -16.45
CA ASP A 22 4.38 1.12 -17.74
C ASP A 22 2.95 1.67 -17.83
N ALA A 23 2.15 1.49 -16.78
CA ALA A 23 0.80 2.04 -16.71
C ALA A 23 0.81 3.57 -16.81
N THR A 24 1.76 4.19 -16.11
CA THR A 24 2.00 5.63 -16.16
C THR A 24 2.45 6.09 -17.56
N ASN A 25 3.43 5.42 -18.16
CA ASN A 25 4.01 5.79 -19.45
C ASN A 25 3.01 5.66 -20.60
N ARG A 26 2.28 4.54 -20.67
CA ARG A 26 1.23 4.33 -21.69
C ARG A 26 0.17 5.42 -21.63
N TYR A 27 -0.12 5.92 -20.43
CA TYR A 27 -1.04 7.02 -20.25
C TYR A 27 -0.43 8.34 -20.73
N PHE A 28 0.78 8.70 -20.29
CA PHE A 28 1.41 9.97 -20.66
C PHE A 28 1.64 10.12 -22.16
N GLU A 29 1.90 9.02 -22.85
CA GLU A 29 2.09 8.99 -24.30
C GLU A 29 0.81 9.42 -25.05
N LYS A 30 -0.36 8.93 -24.61
CA LYS A 30 -1.65 9.18 -25.29
C LYS A 30 -2.36 10.44 -24.77
N ASP A 31 -2.56 10.50 -23.46
CA ASP A 31 -3.44 11.48 -22.82
C ASP A 31 -2.67 12.68 -22.26
N GLY A 32 -1.39 12.51 -21.94
CA GLY A 32 -0.51 13.60 -21.48
C GLY A 32 -0.28 14.68 -22.55
N GLN A 33 -0.17 14.27 -23.82
CA GLN A 33 -0.06 15.20 -24.95
C GLN A 33 -1.35 15.99 -25.17
N LEU A 34 -2.51 15.31 -25.10
CA LEU A 34 -3.83 15.94 -25.22
C LEU A 34 -4.08 16.92 -24.06
N LEU A 35 -3.72 16.54 -22.84
CA LEU A 35 -3.83 17.38 -21.66
C LEU A 35 -2.98 18.65 -21.78
N THR A 36 -1.71 18.49 -22.19
CA THR A 36 -0.79 19.62 -22.39
C THR A 36 -1.34 20.58 -23.45
N LYS A 37 -1.77 20.04 -24.59
CA LYS A 37 -2.38 20.81 -25.68
C LYS A 37 -3.64 21.55 -25.22
N ALA A 38 -4.52 20.89 -24.46
CA ALA A 38 -5.75 21.47 -23.96
C ALA A 38 -5.51 22.61 -22.95
N VAL A 39 -4.52 22.46 -22.06
CA VAL A 39 -4.20 23.48 -21.05
C VAL A 39 -3.54 24.70 -21.68
N PHE A 40 -2.53 24.51 -22.55
CA PHE A 40 -1.79 25.63 -23.14
C PHE A 40 -2.53 26.32 -24.29
N ASN A 41 -3.43 25.63 -25.00
CA ASN A 41 -4.30 26.27 -26.00
C ASN A 41 -5.61 26.81 -25.40
N SER A 42 -5.76 26.76 -24.07
CA SER A 42 -6.92 27.38 -23.43
C SER A 42 -6.82 28.90 -23.56
N PRO A 43 -7.92 29.62 -23.85
CA PRO A 43 -7.94 31.09 -23.91
C PRO A 43 -7.32 31.73 -22.66
N ARG A 44 -7.40 31.04 -21.53
CA ARG A 44 -6.95 31.47 -20.21
C ARG A 44 -5.43 31.38 -20.01
N ALA A 45 -4.76 30.39 -20.60
CA ALA A 45 -3.29 30.34 -20.62
C ALA A 45 -2.72 31.47 -21.50
N LEU A 46 -3.41 31.78 -22.59
CA LEU A 46 -3.06 32.82 -23.55
C LEU A 46 -3.27 34.25 -22.98
N ILE A 47 -4.34 34.50 -22.22
CA ILE A 47 -4.63 35.83 -21.62
C ILE A 47 -3.59 36.24 -20.56
N ARG A 48 -2.99 35.29 -19.84
CA ARG A 48 -2.05 35.58 -18.75
C ARG A 48 -0.57 35.64 -19.17
N GLN A 49 -0.25 35.36 -20.43
CA GLN A 49 1.11 35.49 -21.02
C GLN A 49 1.59 36.94 -21.17
N ALA A 50 0.70 37.92 -21.05
CA ALA A 50 1.00 39.35 -21.24
C ALA A 50 1.62 40.07 -20.02
N SER A 51 2.06 39.38 -18.97
CA SER A 51 2.72 40.03 -17.81
C SER A 51 4.09 39.41 -17.50
N ILE A 52 5.02 40.30 -17.14
CA ILE A 52 6.50 40.14 -17.11
C ILE A 52 7.00 39.07 -16.12
N VAL A 53 6.14 38.49 -15.28
CA VAL A 53 6.40 37.26 -14.48
C VAL A 53 5.15 36.38 -14.52
N THR A 54 5.02 35.57 -15.58
CA THR A 54 3.74 35.09 -16.11
C THR A 54 2.91 34.21 -15.15
N PRO A 55 1.81 34.73 -14.54
CA PRO A 55 0.90 33.96 -13.69
C PRO A 55 0.14 32.86 -14.45
N GLY A 56 0.09 32.94 -15.78
CA GLY A 56 -0.53 31.94 -16.66
C GLY A 56 0.27 30.65 -16.76
N MET A 57 1.60 30.75 -16.76
CA MET A 57 2.49 29.59 -16.80
C MET A 57 2.31 28.75 -15.53
N VAL A 58 2.39 29.37 -14.36
CA VAL A 58 2.28 28.66 -13.07
C VAL A 58 0.86 28.05 -12.89
N TYR A 59 -0.20 28.72 -13.35
CA TYR A 59 -1.54 28.13 -13.38
C TYR A 59 -1.62 26.92 -14.33
N GLY A 60 -1.09 27.04 -15.55
CA GLY A 60 -1.05 25.95 -16.53
C GLY A 60 -0.30 24.74 -15.99
N TYR A 61 0.88 24.94 -15.39
CA TYR A 61 1.65 23.88 -14.73
C TYR A 61 0.90 23.27 -13.54
N GLY A 62 0.22 24.08 -12.71
CA GLY A 62 -0.59 23.58 -11.60
C GLY A 62 -1.73 22.67 -12.05
N VAL A 63 -2.45 23.06 -13.11
CA VAL A 63 -3.53 22.25 -13.71
C VAL A 63 -2.98 20.96 -14.33
N ILE A 64 -1.84 21.04 -15.04
CA ILE A 64 -1.19 19.86 -15.62
C ILE A 64 -0.79 18.90 -14.51
N VAL A 65 -0.07 19.36 -13.47
CA VAL A 65 0.37 18.52 -12.35
C VAL A 65 -0.82 17.87 -11.64
N ALA A 66 -1.86 18.65 -11.32
CA ALA A 66 -3.03 18.14 -10.62
C ALA A 66 -3.75 17.05 -11.44
N LYS A 67 -4.00 17.31 -12.73
CA LYS A 67 -4.67 16.33 -13.60
C LYS A 67 -3.78 15.11 -13.85
N SER A 68 -2.51 15.31 -14.16
CA SER A 68 -1.52 14.24 -14.33
C SER A 68 -1.42 13.32 -13.10
N GLN A 69 -1.63 13.85 -11.90
CA GLN A 69 -1.62 13.03 -10.70
C GLN A 69 -2.89 12.20 -10.52
N VAL A 70 -4.08 12.78 -10.73
CA VAL A 70 -5.36 12.03 -10.72
C VAL A 70 -5.29 10.84 -11.68
N ILE A 71 -4.71 11.10 -12.82
CA ILE A 71 -4.44 10.16 -13.90
C ILE A 71 -3.48 9.04 -13.48
N LYS A 72 -2.34 9.39 -12.87
CA LYS A 72 -1.36 8.42 -12.36
C LYS A 72 -2.01 7.52 -11.33
N ASP A 73 -2.75 8.11 -10.40
CA ASP A 73 -3.45 7.38 -9.35
C ASP A 73 -4.46 6.39 -9.93
N GLN A 74 -5.19 6.74 -11.01
CA GLN A 74 -6.09 5.79 -11.69
C GLN A 74 -5.35 4.63 -12.36
N ALA A 75 -4.22 4.92 -13.01
CA ALA A 75 -3.40 3.91 -13.67
C ALA A 75 -2.75 2.92 -12.68
N THR A 76 -2.27 3.44 -11.55
CA THR A 76 -1.60 2.66 -10.51
C THR A 76 -2.58 1.79 -9.71
N ARG A 77 -3.80 2.27 -9.43
CA ARG A 77 -4.82 1.51 -8.67
C ARG A 77 -5.10 0.13 -9.25
N VAL A 78 -5.13 -0.01 -10.57
CA VAL A 78 -5.39 -1.31 -11.22
C VAL A 78 -4.28 -2.32 -10.92
N ALA A 79 -3.02 -1.87 -10.91
CA ALA A 79 -1.87 -2.72 -10.59
C ALA A 79 -1.83 -3.05 -9.09
N GLU A 80 -2.14 -2.08 -8.24
CA GLU A 80 -2.21 -2.25 -6.80
C GLU A 80 -3.34 -3.19 -6.36
N ASP A 81 -4.55 -3.04 -6.89
CA ASP A 81 -5.72 -3.85 -6.52
C ASP A 81 -5.50 -5.34 -6.84
N GLN A 82 -4.94 -5.63 -8.02
CA GLN A 82 -4.60 -7.00 -8.41
C GLN A 82 -3.57 -7.62 -7.47
N LEU A 83 -2.59 -6.82 -7.05
CA LEU A 83 -1.52 -7.27 -6.17
C LEU A 83 -2.01 -7.48 -4.74
N TYR A 84 -2.67 -6.49 -4.15
CA TYR A 84 -3.17 -6.59 -2.79
C TYR A 84 -4.13 -7.78 -2.65
N GLY A 85 -4.96 -8.03 -3.66
CA GLY A 85 -5.82 -9.22 -3.71
C GLY A 85 -5.04 -10.54 -3.71
N GLN A 86 -3.96 -10.65 -4.50
CA GLN A 86 -3.14 -11.87 -4.52
C GLN A 86 -2.38 -12.10 -3.22
N ILE A 87 -1.86 -11.04 -2.61
CA ILE A 87 -1.14 -11.16 -1.35
C ILE A 87 -2.10 -11.50 -0.20
N GLU A 88 -3.30 -10.95 -0.19
CA GLU A 88 -4.33 -11.30 0.79
C GLU A 88 -4.72 -12.78 0.70
N GLN A 89 -4.85 -13.32 -0.52
CA GLN A 89 -5.11 -14.74 -0.75
C GLN A 89 -3.96 -15.63 -0.24
N GLN A 90 -2.70 -15.26 -0.50
CA GLN A 90 -1.55 -15.97 0.06
C GLN A 90 -1.56 -15.98 1.59
N GLN A 91 -1.80 -14.81 2.20
CA GLN A 91 -1.81 -14.67 3.66
C GLN A 91 -2.97 -15.45 4.29
N ALA A 92 -4.13 -15.52 3.64
CA ALA A 92 -5.23 -16.37 4.07
C ALA A 92 -4.85 -17.86 4.01
N ALA A 93 -4.13 -18.29 2.98
CA ALA A 93 -3.65 -19.67 2.88
C ALA A 93 -2.57 -20.00 3.92
N ILE A 94 -1.61 -19.11 4.17
CA ILE A 94 -0.61 -19.25 5.23
C ILE A 94 -1.28 -19.36 6.61
N ARG A 95 -2.28 -18.53 6.89
CA ARG A 95 -3.06 -18.59 8.14
C ARG A 95 -3.83 -19.90 8.34
N ARG A 96 -4.18 -20.61 7.28
CA ARG A 96 -4.80 -21.94 7.39
C ARG A 96 -3.76 -23.03 7.64
N LEU A 97 -2.56 -22.87 7.08
CA LEU A 97 -1.47 -23.84 7.18
C LEU A 97 -0.61 -23.69 8.44
N GLN A 98 -0.63 -22.53 9.09
CA GLN A 98 0.08 -22.31 10.36
C GLN A 98 -0.36 -23.27 11.48
N LEU A 99 -1.63 -23.73 11.44
CA LEU A 99 -2.15 -24.73 12.38
C LEU A 99 -1.52 -26.12 12.18
N LEU A 100 -1.03 -26.40 10.98
CA LEU A 100 -0.43 -27.69 10.60
C LEU A 100 1.11 -27.66 10.69
N SER A 101 1.72 -26.47 10.80
CA SER A 101 3.16 -26.31 10.82
C SER A 101 3.62 -25.29 11.88
N PRO A 102 4.16 -25.76 13.01
CA PRO A 102 4.67 -24.88 14.07
C PRO A 102 5.89 -24.08 13.61
N ALA A 103 6.62 -24.57 12.59
CA ALA A 103 7.71 -23.84 11.97
C ALA A 103 7.22 -22.59 11.22
N LEU A 104 6.06 -22.65 10.55
CA LEU A 104 5.47 -21.48 9.88
C LEU A 104 4.98 -20.45 10.90
N LEU A 105 4.38 -20.91 11.99
CA LEU A 105 3.94 -20.03 13.07
C LEU A 105 5.13 -19.30 13.72
N LEU A 106 6.23 -20.00 13.99
CA LEU A 106 7.44 -19.38 14.52
C LEU A 106 8.03 -18.35 13.54
N GLN A 107 8.05 -18.66 12.24
CA GLN A 107 8.55 -17.74 11.23
C GLN A 107 7.74 -16.45 11.17
N GLU A 108 6.40 -16.52 11.21
CA GLU A 108 5.54 -15.32 11.23
C GLU A 108 5.74 -14.50 12.50
N VAL A 109 5.90 -15.18 13.64
CA VAL A 109 6.17 -14.53 14.94
C VAL A 109 7.56 -13.91 15.01
N LEU A 110 8.56 -14.43 14.29
CA LEU A 110 9.87 -13.78 14.21
C LEU A 110 9.84 -12.61 13.23
N ALA A 111 9.15 -12.77 12.09
CA ALA A 111 9.01 -11.71 11.10
C ALA A 111 8.26 -10.50 11.68
N ALA A 112 7.20 -10.72 12.44
CA ALA A 112 6.46 -9.61 13.04
C ALA A 112 7.27 -8.94 14.17
N LEU A 113 8.07 -9.69 14.93
CA LEU A 113 8.88 -9.13 16.02
C LEU A 113 10.01 -8.27 15.45
N ALA A 114 10.58 -8.70 14.33
CA ALA A 114 11.56 -7.93 13.57
C ALA A 114 10.96 -6.72 12.82
N GLY A 115 9.64 -6.54 12.87
CA GLY A 115 8.95 -5.47 12.15
C GLY A 115 8.86 -5.66 10.63
N THR A 116 9.22 -6.85 10.13
CA THR A 116 9.32 -7.15 8.69
C THR A 116 8.11 -7.91 8.16
N HIS A 117 7.13 -8.17 9.03
CA HIS A 117 5.92 -8.87 8.66
C HIS A 117 5.08 -8.05 7.67
N TRP A 118 4.58 -8.76 6.65
CA TRP A 118 3.81 -8.17 5.55
C TRP A 118 2.67 -7.26 6.03
N HIS A 119 1.86 -7.71 7.01
CA HIS A 119 0.80 -6.88 7.61
C HIS A 119 1.25 -5.49 8.05
N GLN A 120 2.42 -5.37 8.68
CA GLN A 120 2.93 -4.09 9.19
C GLN A 120 3.36 -3.18 8.04
N PHE A 121 4.06 -3.75 7.07
CA PHE A 121 4.44 -3.05 5.84
C PHE A 121 3.21 -2.57 5.05
N ASN A 122 2.19 -3.41 4.91
CA ASN A 122 0.96 -3.09 4.19
C ASN A 122 0.17 -1.98 4.91
N ALA A 123 0.06 -2.06 6.23
CA ALA A 123 -0.58 -1.02 7.03
C ALA A 123 0.15 0.34 6.88
N PHE A 124 1.48 0.34 7.00
CA PHE A 124 2.29 1.52 6.74
C PHE A 124 2.10 2.07 5.32
N SER A 125 2.08 1.19 4.31
CA SER A 125 1.94 1.60 2.91
C SER A 125 0.59 2.29 2.65
N ARG A 126 -0.49 1.76 3.24
CA ARG A 126 -1.83 2.38 3.19
C ARG A 126 -1.86 3.75 3.86
N ASP A 127 -1.20 3.90 5.01
CA ASP A 127 -1.11 5.18 5.72
C ASP A 127 -0.31 6.23 4.94
N VAL A 128 0.78 5.81 4.30
CA VAL A 128 1.58 6.67 3.40
C VAL A 128 0.73 7.12 2.20
N ASP A 129 -0.04 6.21 1.59
CA ASP A 129 -0.90 6.57 0.46
C ASP A 129 -2.03 7.53 0.88
N ALA A 130 -2.68 7.27 2.02
CA ALA A 130 -3.68 8.17 2.57
C ALA A 130 -3.09 9.56 2.91
N PHE A 131 -1.86 9.60 3.41
CA PHE A 131 -1.15 10.86 3.66
C PHE A 131 -0.80 11.60 2.36
N ARG A 132 -0.33 10.89 1.33
CA ARG A 132 -0.08 11.43 -0.01
C ARG A 132 -1.34 12.07 -0.57
N LEU A 133 -2.48 11.38 -0.51
CA LEU A 133 -3.77 11.90 -0.98
C LEU A 133 -4.19 13.19 -0.25
N ARG A 134 -4.11 13.22 1.09
CA ARG A 134 -4.41 14.43 1.87
C ARG A 134 -3.49 15.59 1.50
N THR A 135 -2.21 15.31 1.27
CA THR A 135 -1.22 16.31 0.84
C THR A 135 -1.57 16.89 -0.52
N GLN A 136 -1.94 16.04 -1.48
CA GLN A 136 -2.37 16.49 -2.81
C GLN A 136 -3.65 17.33 -2.75
N GLN A 137 -4.64 16.89 -1.97
CA GLN A 137 -5.89 17.63 -1.76
C GLN A 137 -5.67 19.01 -1.13
N PHE A 138 -4.62 19.17 -0.31
CA PHE A 138 -4.26 20.46 0.26
C PHE A 138 -3.58 21.39 -0.76
N PHE A 139 -2.59 20.89 -1.50
CA PHE A 139 -1.75 21.74 -2.38
C PHE A 139 -2.36 22.00 -3.76
N TYR A 140 -3.03 21.01 -4.38
CA TYR A 140 -3.51 21.15 -5.77
C TYR A 140 -4.54 22.25 -5.97
N PRO A 141 -5.55 22.42 -5.10
CA PRO A 141 -6.47 23.55 -5.20
C PRO A 141 -5.75 24.90 -5.22
N LYS A 142 -4.73 25.07 -4.35
CA LYS A 142 -3.96 26.31 -4.22
C LYS A 142 -3.04 26.61 -5.41
N MET A 143 -2.77 25.62 -6.25
CA MET A 143 -1.97 25.75 -7.47
C MET A 143 -2.83 25.81 -8.75
N ALA A 144 -4.02 25.20 -8.76
CA ALA A 144 -4.80 24.95 -9.97
C ALA A 144 -6.20 25.59 -9.98
N LEU A 145 -6.77 26.00 -8.85
CA LEU A 145 -8.09 26.65 -8.81
C LEU A 145 -7.96 28.17 -8.72
N GLU A 146 -8.80 28.86 -9.48
CA GLU A 146 -8.85 30.33 -9.54
C GLU A 146 -9.08 31.00 -8.19
N SER A 147 -10.04 30.46 -7.42
CA SER A 147 -10.47 31.01 -6.14
C SER A 147 -9.39 30.93 -5.06
N THR A 148 -8.41 30.05 -5.22
CA THR A 148 -7.38 29.77 -4.21
C THR A 148 -5.95 29.93 -4.74
N TYR A 149 -5.78 30.36 -5.99
CA TYR A 149 -4.48 30.49 -6.62
C TYR A 149 -3.59 31.51 -5.91
N ARG A 150 -2.41 31.08 -5.43
CA ARG A 150 -1.46 31.91 -4.65
C ARG A 150 -2.01 32.50 -3.35
N THR A 151 -3.10 31.94 -2.82
CA THR A 151 -3.69 32.38 -1.54
C THR A 151 -3.09 31.65 -0.34
N PHE A 152 -1.76 31.52 -0.29
CA PHE A 152 -1.11 30.86 0.84
C PHE A 152 -1.04 31.81 2.03
N THR A 153 -1.78 31.48 3.10
CA THR A 153 -1.85 32.28 4.33
C THR A 153 -1.03 31.65 5.46
N VAL A 154 -0.83 32.40 6.55
CA VAL A 154 -0.23 31.86 7.78
C VAL A 154 -1.12 30.75 8.39
N ALA A 155 -2.44 30.88 8.27
CA ALA A 155 -3.38 29.83 8.69
C ALA A 155 -3.22 28.54 7.87
N ASP A 156 -2.93 28.65 6.57
CA ASP A 156 -2.65 27.50 5.73
C ASP A 156 -1.36 26.77 6.13
N ALA A 157 -0.33 27.52 6.55
CA ALA A 157 0.92 26.92 7.03
C ALA A 157 0.68 26.01 8.24
N ALA A 158 -0.22 26.39 9.14
CA ALA A 158 -0.62 25.57 10.29
C ALA A 158 -1.48 24.36 9.87
N ALA A 159 -2.16 24.42 8.72
CA ALA A 159 -3.02 23.36 8.19
C ALA A 159 -2.30 22.37 7.26
N ILE A 160 -0.99 22.52 7.03
CA ILE A 160 -0.21 21.61 6.21
C ILE A 160 -0.31 20.19 6.81
N PRO A 161 -0.74 19.18 6.02
CA PRO A 161 -0.80 17.81 6.49
C PRO A 161 0.55 17.33 7.02
N GLN A 162 0.54 16.72 8.20
CA GLN A 162 1.71 16.07 8.79
C GLN A 162 1.52 14.56 8.81
N PHE A 163 2.57 13.83 8.42
CA PHE A 163 2.58 12.39 8.58
C PHE A 163 2.84 12.05 10.04
N ARG A 164 1.93 11.28 10.65
CA ARG A 164 2.11 10.75 11.99
C ARG A 164 2.17 9.23 11.87
N PRO A 165 3.36 8.62 12.04
CA PRO A 165 3.47 7.17 12.00
C PRO A 165 2.65 6.56 13.14
N GLN A 166 1.88 5.52 12.83
CA GLN A 166 1.20 4.72 13.83
C GLN A 166 2.09 3.55 14.29
N VAL A 167 1.72 2.91 15.39
CA VAL A 167 2.34 1.64 15.77
C VAL A 167 1.74 0.56 14.87
N TYR A 168 2.54 0.08 13.91
CA TYR A 168 2.11 -0.95 12.96
C TYR A 168 2.35 -2.38 13.46
N ALA A 169 3.17 -2.53 14.51
CA ALA A 169 3.39 -3.79 15.18
C ALA A 169 2.34 -3.98 16.28
N ASP A 170 1.26 -4.70 15.97
CA ASP A 170 0.34 -5.18 17.00
C ASP A 170 0.62 -6.65 17.29
N TYR A 171 1.13 -6.92 18.49
CA TYR A 171 1.35 -8.26 19.01
C TYR A 171 0.28 -8.59 20.04
N GLY A 172 -0.79 -9.25 19.59
CA GLY A 172 -1.66 -9.97 20.50
C GLY A 172 -0.91 -11.20 21.05
N TRP A 173 -0.18 -11.06 22.16
CA TRP A 173 0.44 -12.18 22.90
C TRP A 173 -0.54 -13.32 23.16
N LEU A 174 -1.84 -12.99 23.24
CA LEU A 174 -2.97 -13.91 23.31
C LEU A 174 -3.00 -14.97 22.20
N HIS A 175 -2.63 -14.63 20.95
CA HIS A 175 -2.68 -15.58 19.83
C HIS A 175 -1.54 -16.61 19.88
N LEU A 176 -0.37 -16.21 20.36
CA LEU A 176 0.77 -17.12 20.53
C LEU A 176 0.50 -18.12 21.66
N GLY A 177 -0.02 -17.64 22.79
CA GLY A 177 -0.37 -18.49 23.94
C GLY A 177 -1.43 -19.52 23.59
N GLN A 178 -2.48 -19.14 22.86
CA GLN A 178 -3.51 -20.06 22.40
C GLN A 178 -2.95 -21.12 21.45
N ALA A 179 -2.12 -20.73 20.48
CA ALA A 179 -1.53 -21.66 19.53
C ALA A 179 -0.60 -22.67 20.23
N LEU A 180 0.24 -22.21 21.16
CA LEU A 180 1.12 -23.07 21.96
C LEU A 180 0.33 -24.02 22.87
N ALA A 181 -0.73 -23.53 23.53
CA ALA A 181 -1.59 -24.36 24.37
C ALA A 181 -2.29 -25.46 23.57
N LEU A 182 -2.78 -25.13 22.37
CA LEU A 182 -3.41 -26.09 21.46
C LEU A 182 -2.40 -27.15 20.99
N TYR A 183 -1.18 -26.72 20.66
CA TYR A 183 -0.09 -27.63 20.27
C TYR A 183 0.33 -28.56 21.42
N ALA A 184 0.50 -28.01 22.63
CA ALA A 184 0.80 -28.78 23.83
C ALA A 184 -0.30 -29.80 24.13
N GLY A 185 -1.57 -29.40 23.98
CA GLY A 185 -2.72 -30.31 24.13
C GLY A 185 -2.70 -31.47 23.14
N VAL A 186 -2.40 -31.21 21.86
CA VAL A 186 -2.27 -32.27 20.83
C VAL A 186 -1.13 -33.23 21.15
N VAL A 187 0.06 -32.71 21.51
CA VAL A 187 1.23 -33.53 21.84
C VAL A 187 0.96 -34.39 23.08
N LEU A 188 0.38 -33.82 24.13
CA LEU A 188 0.00 -34.57 25.33
C LEU A 188 -1.06 -35.64 25.03
N GLY A 189 -2.06 -35.33 24.21
CA GLY A 189 -3.08 -36.28 23.79
C GLY A 189 -2.50 -37.46 23.01
N LEU A 190 -1.62 -37.19 22.04
CA LEU A 190 -0.92 -38.24 21.28
C LEU A 190 0.00 -39.07 22.18
N GLY A 191 0.72 -38.43 23.11
CA GLY A 191 1.55 -39.10 24.10
C GLY A 191 0.76 -40.06 25.00
N LEU A 192 -0.40 -39.61 25.50
CA LEU A 192 -1.32 -40.44 26.29
C LEU A 192 -1.86 -41.64 25.50
N VAL A 193 -2.28 -41.43 24.25
CA VAL A 193 -2.76 -42.52 23.38
C VAL A 193 -1.65 -43.53 23.08
N GLY A 194 -0.44 -43.06 22.76
CA GLY A 194 0.72 -43.91 22.54
C GLY A 194 1.11 -44.71 23.78
N TYR A 195 1.14 -44.05 24.95
CA TYR A 195 1.41 -44.69 26.23
C TYR A 195 0.37 -45.77 26.58
N ARG A 196 -0.92 -45.49 26.37
CA ARG A 196 -1.99 -46.49 26.55
C ARG A 196 -1.82 -47.69 25.62
N LYS A 197 -1.49 -47.47 24.34
CA LYS A 197 -1.25 -48.58 23.39
C LYS A 197 -0.05 -49.43 23.79
N LEU A 198 1.04 -48.82 24.25
CA LEU A 198 2.22 -49.55 24.74
C LEU A 198 1.89 -50.43 25.95
N LEU A 199 1.13 -49.90 26.91
CA LEU A 199 0.68 -50.65 28.09
C LEU A 199 -0.25 -51.82 27.76
N TYR A 200 -1.07 -51.70 26.71
CA TYR A 200 -1.92 -52.80 26.22
C TYR A 200 -1.13 -53.85 25.43
N ALA A 201 -0.06 -53.45 24.74
CA ALA A 201 0.80 -54.37 23.99
C ALA A 201 1.80 -55.12 24.88
N SER A 202 2.05 -54.65 26.10
CA SER A 202 2.94 -55.28 27.08
C SER A 202 2.23 -56.24 28.06
N ARG A 203 0.93 -56.48 27.87
CA ARG A 203 0.13 -57.49 28.59
C ARG A 203 -0.20 -58.64 27.66
#